data_AF-A0A511FHN2-F1
#
_entry.id   AF-A0A511FHN2-F1
#
_cell.length_a   1.000
_cell.length_b   1.000
_cell.length_c   1.000
_cell.angle_alpha   90.00
_cell.angle_beta   90.00
_cell.angle_gamma   90.00
#
_symmetry.space_group_name_H-M   'P 1'
#
loop_
_entity.id
_entity.type
_entity.pdbx_description
1 polymer ?
#
loop_
_entity_poly.entity_id
_entity_poly.type
_entity_poly.pdbx_seq_one_letter_code
_entity_poly.pdbx_strand_id
1 'polypeptide(L)'
;MPPTFADRPFTTTDAHPGLTELAGAGFQVVVADPPWMYQKAPGAKAGGAGPRVTAERKYPTMTNEAIAALPVRDLADDDAHLFLWFTNPGMFGNRFSDLDPEDIATAWGFEFRTVLTWVKTTQAGTVHGGGMGWYFRGATEHVLYATRGRARIPSELREPNVILAPRAAHSAKPTAFMELVERVTPGARRLEMFARSPRPGWAAWGNQASGNALPAA
;
A
#
# COMPACT_ATOMS: atom_id res chain seq x y z
N MET A 1 -17.60 16.51 -22.36
CA MET A 1 -16.43 15.62 -22.19
C MET A 1 -16.87 14.43 -21.35
N PRO A 2 -16.54 13.18 -21.72
CA PRO A 2 -16.72 12.07 -20.79
C PRO A 2 -15.80 12.29 -19.56
N PRO A 3 -16.24 11.95 -18.34
CA PRO A 3 -15.42 12.11 -17.14
C PRO A 3 -14.14 11.28 -17.26
N THR A 4 -13.01 11.88 -16.88
CA THR A 4 -11.71 11.21 -16.83
C THR A 4 -11.70 10.16 -15.72
N PHE A 5 -10.87 9.14 -15.89
CA PHE A 5 -10.73 8.03 -14.95
C PHE A 5 -10.39 8.48 -13.51
N ALA A 6 -9.78 9.66 -13.37
CA ALA A 6 -9.37 10.27 -12.10
C ALA A 6 -10.52 10.59 -11.13
N ASP A 7 -11.76 10.74 -11.63
CA ASP A 7 -12.92 11.16 -10.83
C ASP A 7 -13.82 9.99 -10.38
N ARG A 8 -13.45 8.73 -10.66
CA ARG A 8 -14.27 7.56 -10.31
C ARG A 8 -13.87 6.98 -8.95
N PRO A 9 -14.79 6.86 -7.98
CA PRO A 9 -14.54 6.12 -6.76
C PRO A 9 -14.30 4.64 -7.09
N PHE A 10 -13.42 3.98 -6.34
CA PHE A 10 -13.37 2.52 -6.30
C PHE A 10 -14.68 2.03 -5.67
N THR A 11 -15.72 1.84 -6.47
CA THR A 11 -16.97 1.22 -6.03
C THR A 11 -16.77 -0.28 -6.01
N THR A 12 -17.33 -0.93 -4.99
CA THR A 12 -17.27 -2.38 -4.73
C THR A 12 -17.95 -3.24 -5.81
N THR A 13 -18.54 -2.62 -6.83
CA THR A 13 -19.42 -3.27 -7.82
C THR A 13 -19.00 -3.07 -9.27
N ASP A 14 -17.99 -2.25 -9.57
CA ASP A 14 -17.49 -2.09 -10.93
C ASP A 14 -16.23 -2.94 -11.14
N ALA A 15 -16.16 -3.60 -12.29
CA ALA A 15 -14.92 -4.21 -12.78
C ALA A 15 -13.79 -3.17 -12.66
N HIS A 16 -12.78 -3.44 -11.83
CA HIS A 16 -11.68 -2.49 -11.60
C HIS A 16 -10.96 -2.22 -12.93
N PRO A 17 -11.20 -1.07 -13.59
CA PRO A 17 -10.82 -0.96 -14.98
C PRO A 17 -9.29 -0.93 -15.11
N GLY A 18 -8.79 -1.78 -16.01
CA GLY A 18 -7.38 -2.03 -16.28
C GLY A 18 -6.60 -2.81 -15.21
N LEU A 19 -7.23 -3.24 -14.13
CA LEU A 19 -6.73 -4.39 -13.35
C LEU A 19 -6.88 -5.68 -14.17
N THR A 20 -7.98 -5.80 -14.93
CA THR A 20 -8.24 -6.91 -15.87
C THR A 20 -7.23 -6.96 -17.02
N GLU A 21 -6.67 -5.82 -17.44
CA GLU A 21 -5.63 -5.77 -18.48
C GLU A 21 -4.30 -6.34 -18.00
N LEU A 22 -4.11 -6.41 -16.68
CA LEU A 22 -2.93 -6.98 -16.02
C LEU A 22 -3.13 -8.46 -15.64
N ALA A 23 -4.33 -9.02 -15.87
CA ALA A 23 -4.62 -10.41 -15.54
C ALA A 23 -3.71 -11.37 -16.32
N GLY A 24 -3.21 -12.41 -15.64
CA GLY A 24 -2.30 -13.38 -16.23
C GLY A 24 -0.87 -12.87 -16.49
N ALA A 25 -0.54 -11.64 -16.06
CA ALA A 25 0.81 -11.10 -16.22
C ALA A 25 1.88 -11.80 -15.35
N GLY A 26 1.47 -12.51 -14.29
CA GLY A 26 2.34 -13.31 -13.43
C GLY A 26 3.33 -12.45 -12.65
N PHE A 27 2.84 -11.54 -11.82
CA PHE A 27 3.70 -10.69 -10.99
C PHE A 27 4.30 -11.49 -9.84
N GLN A 28 5.63 -11.54 -9.79
CA GLN A 28 6.39 -12.15 -8.70
C GLN A 28 6.47 -11.22 -7.49
N VAL A 29 6.19 -9.92 -7.67
CA VAL A 29 6.16 -8.94 -6.59
C VAL A 29 4.95 -8.02 -6.75
N VAL A 30 4.17 -7.90 -5.68
CA VAL A 30 3.09 -6.92 -5.55
C VAL A 30 3.42 -6.00 -4.37
N VAL A 31 3.47 -4.70 -4.64
CA VAL A 31 3.49 -3.65 -3.61
C VAL A 31 2.14 -2.95 -3.65
N ALA A 32 1.46 -2.85 -2.51
CA ALA A 32 0.18 -2.17 -2.42
C ALA A 32 0.17 -1.14 -1.28
N ASP A 33 -0.29 0.08 -1.56
CA ASP A 33 -0.60 1.11 -0.57
C ASP A 33 -2.07 1.53 -0.70
N PRO A 34 -3.02 0.71 -0.22
CA PRO A 34 -4.44 0.97 -0.41
C PRO A 34 -4.89 2.30 0.19
N PRO A 35 -5.92 2.94 -0.37
CA PRO A 35 -6.53 4.13 0.19
C PRO A 35 -7.48 3.75 1.35
N TRP A 36 -6.91 3.19 2.43
CA TRP A 36 -7.63 2.71 3.60
C TRP A 36 -8.66 3.73 4.11
N MET A 37 -9.90 3.29 4.36
CA MET A 37 -10.89 4.10 5.03
C MET A 37 -10.58 4.20 6.53
N TYR A 38 -10.49 5.43 7.03
CA TYR A 38 -10.29 5.74 8.45
C TYR A 38 -11.55 6.41 9.03
N GLN A 39 -11.82 6.28 10.34
CA GLN A 39 -12.86 7.08 11.00
C GLN A 39 -12.37 8.48 11.39
N LYS A 40 -13.25 9.49 11.25
CA LYS A 40 -13.28 10.68 12.12
C LYS A 40 -13.42 10.22 13.57
N ALA A 41 -12.55 10.70 14.46
CA ALA A 41 -12.65 10.35 15.88
C ALA A 41 -14.02 10.79 16.46
N PRO A 42 -14.65 9.96 17.32
CA PRO A 42 -15.85 10.36 18.04
C PRO A 42 -15.50 11.55 18.93
N GLY A 43 -16.30 12.62 18.85
CA GLY A 43 -16.04 13.89 19.52
C GLY A 43 -15.31 14.95 18.68
N ALA A 44 -14.95 14.65 17.42
CA ALA A 44 -14.49 15.69 16.49
C ALA A 44 -15.66 16.64 16.17
N LYS A 45 -15.64 17.84 16.76
CA LYS A 45 -16.66 18.88 16.50
C LYS A 45 -16.81 19.11 15.00
N ALA A 46 -18.04 19.05 14.50
CA ALA A 46 -18.37 19.56 13.17
C ALA A 46 -17.99 21.04 13.13
N GLY A 47 -16.95 21.39 12.37
CA GLY A 47 -16.43 22.75 12.25
C GLY A 47 -15.07 23.02 12.94
N GLY A 48 -14.47 22.05 13.62
CA GLY A 48 -13.09 22.18 14.09
C GLY A 48 -12.09 21.98 12.94
N ALA A 49 -11.26 22.97 12.64
CA ALA A 49 -10.15 22.90 11.68
C ALA A 49 -9.02 21.97 12.18
N GLY A 50 -9.35 20.71 12.45
CA GLY A 50 -8.37 19.67 12.73
C GLY A 50 -7.75 19.14 11.43
N PRO A 51 -6.47 18.73 11.42
CA PRO A 51 -5.77 18.27 10.19
C PRO A 51 -6.45 17.09 9.47
N ARG A 52 -7.36 16.41 10.15
CA ARG A 52 -8.05 15.19 9.71
C ARG A 52 -9.08 15.40 8.60
N VAL A 53 -9.55 16.62 8.37
CA VAL A 53 -10.53 16.92 7.30
C VAL A 53 -9.87 16.96 5.91
N THR A 54 -8.55 16.82 5.81
CA THR A 54 -7.82 17.10 4.56
C THR A 54 -7.47 15.87 3.71
N ALA A 55 -7.43 14.65 4.26
CA ALA A 55 -7.09 13.44 3.50
C ALA A 55 -8.29 12.86 2.74
N GLU A 56 -9.41 12.63 3.45
CA GLU A 56 -10.69 12.17 2.87
C GLU A 56 -11.30 13.15 1.87
N ARG A 57 -10.94 14.44 1.94
CA ARG A 57 -11.39 15.45 0.96
C ARG A 57 -10.63 15.43 -0.36
N LYS A 58 -9.53 14.69 -0.48
CA LYS A 58 -8.64 14.76 -1.65
C LYS A 58 -8.76 13.56 -2.59
N TYR A 59 -9.08 12.36 -2.10
CA TYR A 59 -9.28 11.16 -2.93
C TYR A 59 -10.27 10.16 -2.28
N PRO A 60 -11.00 9.36 -3.06
CA PRO A 60 -11.87 8.29 -2.54
C PRO A 60 -11.08 7.26 -1.72
N THR A 61 -11.66 6.78 -0.62
CA THR A 61 -11.11 5.69 0.22
C THR A 61 -11.87 4.37 -0.01
N MET A 62 -11.27 3.25 0.37
CA MET A 62 -11.83 1.90 0.26
C MET A 62 -12.03 1.27 1.64
N THR A 63 -13.12 0.52 1.81
CA THR A 63 -13.29 -0.35 2.99
C THR A 63 -12.32 -1.53 2.88
N ASN A 64 -12.05 -2.20 4.01
CA ASN A 64 -11.15 -3.35 4.02
C ASN A 64 -11.73 -4.52 3.21
N GLU A 65 -13.04 -4.71 3.19
CA GLU A 65 -13.74 -5.70 2.35
C GLU A 65 -13.55 -5.40 0.87
N ALA A 66 -13.66 -4.12 0.48
CA ALA A 66 -13.42 -3.70 -0.90
C ALA A 66 -11.97 -3.95 -1.33
N ILE A 67 -11.01 -3.74 -0.42
CA ILE A 67 -9.59 -4.03 -0.66
C ILE A 67 -9.39 -5.56 -0.77
N ALA A 68 -9.94 -6.34 0.15
CA ALA A 68 -9.87 -7.80 0.14
C ALA A 68 -10.46 -8.41 -1.14
N ALA A 69 -11.51 -7.81 -1.68
CA ALA A 69 -12.18 -8.26 -2.91
C ALA A 69 -11.38 -8.01 -4.21
N LEU A 70 -10.27 -7.27 -4.16
CA LEU A 70 -9.43 -7.05 -5.33
C LEU A 70 -8.85 -8.38 -5.86
N PRO A 71 -8.81 -8.61 -7.18
CA PRO A 71 -8.41 -9.89 -7.77
C PRO A 71 -6.87 -10.06 -7.80
N VAL A 72 -6.16 -9.67 -6.75
CA VAL A 72 -4.69 -9.68 -6.69
C VAL A 72 -4.12 -11.08 -6.92
N ARG A 73 -4.85 -12.11 -6.48
CA ARG A 73 -4.52 -13.52 -6.71
C ARG A 73 -4.33 -13.85 -8.20
N ASP A 74 -5.16 -13.26 -9.07
CA ASP A 74 -5.16 -13.55 -10.52
C ASP A 74 -4.07 -12.76 -11.27
N LEU A 75 -3.47 -11.77 -10.61
CA LEU A 75 -2.34 -11.00 -11.13
C LEU A 75 -1.00 -11.62 -10.73
N ALA A 76 -0.97 -12.22 -9.55
CA ALA A 76 0.25 -12.75 -8.94
C ALA A 76 0.66 -14.10 -9.54
N ASP A 77 1.97 -14.29 -9.66
CA ASP A 77 2.59 -15.58 -9.97
C ASP A 77 2.30 -16.62 -8.86
N ASP A 78 2.51 -17.90 -9.16
CA ASP A 78 2.41 -18.99 -8.18
C ASP A 78 3.43 -18.85 -7.06
N ASP A 79 4.61 -18.30 -7.37
CA ASP A 79 5.66 -17.96 -6.41
C ASP A 79 5.83 -16.43 -6.37
N ALA A 80 5.07 -15.77 -5.48
CA ALA A 80 5.04 -14.31 -5.40
C ALA A 80 5.25 -13.74 -3.98
N HIS A 81 5.74 -12.51 -3.94
CA HIS A 81 5.91 -11.69 -2.75
C HIS A 81 4.84 -10.59 -2.68
N LEU A 82 4.25 -10.38 -1.50
CA LEU A 82 3.36 -9.26 -1.22
C LEU A 82 3.97 -8.34 -0.18
N PHE A 83 3.97 -7.04 -0.48
CA PHE A 83 4.28 -5.97 0.44
C PHE A 83 3.07 -5.04 0.56
N LEU A 84 2.30 -5.18 1.64
CA LEU A 84 1.06 -4.45 1.87
C LEU A 84 1.27 -3.37 2.93
N TRP A 85 1.24 -2.11 2.54
CA TRP A 85 1.34 -0.97 3.46
C TRP A 85 0.10 -0.83 4.32
N PHE A 86 0.31 -0.58 5.61
CA PHE A 86 -0.74 -0.19 6.56
C PHE A 86 -0.18 0.78 7.61
N THR A 87 -1.08 1.38 8.38
CA THR A 87 -0.72 2.29 9.47
C THR A 87 -1.18 1.72 10.81
N ASN A 88 -0.62 2.23 11.92
CA ASN A 88 -0.95 1.74 13.27
C ASN A 88 -2.47 1.58 13.54
N PRO A 89 -3.36 2.54 13.18
CA PRO A 89 -4.80 2.37 13.40
C PRO A 89 -5.48 1.26 12.59
N GLY A 90 -4.86 0.77 11.52
CA GLY A 90 -5.41 -0.28 10.67
C GLY A 90 -4.85 -1.67 10.95
N MET A 91 -4.03 -1.84 12.00
CA MET A 91 -3.33 -3.08 12.29
C MET A 91 -4.23 -4.25 12.69
N PHE A 92 -5.35 -3.97 13.35
CA PHE A 92 -6.31 -4.97 13.86
C PHE A 92 -7.71 -4.66 13.32
N GLY A 93 -7.78 -4.46 12.01
CA GLY A 93 -8.94 -3.90 11.35
C GLY A 93 -9.16 -2.44 11.69
N ASN A 94 -10.40 -1.98 11.50
CA ASN A 94 -10.81 -0.63 11.79
C ASN A 94 -12.26 -0.62 12.32
N ARG A 95 -12.80 0.55 12.64
CA ARG A 95 -14.13 0.64 13.25
C ARG A 95 -15.31 0.23 12.35
N PHE A 96 -15.07 0.00 11.06
CA PHE A 96 -16.05 -0.43 10.09
C PHE A 96 -15.86 -1.88 9.65
N SER A 97 -14.74 -2.50 10.01
CA SER A 97 -14.33 -3.81 9.51
C SER A 97 -13.44 -4.50 10.53
N ASP A 98 -13.76 -5.76 10.82
CA ASP A 98 -12.89 -6.64 11.60
C ASP A 98 -11.74 -7.20 10.78
N LEU A 99 -11.81 -7.14 9.43
CA LEU A 99 -10.70 -7.56 8.56
C LEU A 99 -9.48 -6.70 8.80
N ASP A 100 -8.35 -7.32 9.08
CA ASP A 100 -7.05 -6.68 9.23
C ASP A 100 -6.17 -6.87 7.96
N PRO A 101 -4.94 -6.35 7.93
CA PRO A 101 -4.05 -6.51 6.78
C PRO A 101 -3.68 -7.98 6.49
N GLU A 102 -3.66 -8.86 7.49
CA GLU A 102 -3.39 -10.29 7.32
C GLU A 102 -4.57 -11.00 6.67
N ASP A 103 -5.80 -10.68 7.08
CA ASP A 103 -7.02 -11.19 6.43
C ASP A 103 -7.06 -10.83 4.95
N ILE A 104 -6.70 -9.58 4.61
CA ILE A 104 -6.62 -9.10 3.23
C ILE A 104 -5.53 -9.86 2.44
N ALA A 105 -4.34 -10.02 3.01
CA ALA A 105 -3.27 -10.78 2.37
C ALA A 105 -3.69 -12.23 2.11
N THR A 106 -4.40 -12.83 3.06
CA THR A 106 -4.96 -14.19 2.97
C THR A 106 -6.00 -14.29 1.86
N ALA A 107 -6.92 -13.32 1.76
CA ALA A 107 -7.91 -13.24 0.69
C ALA A 107 -7.26 -13.16 -0.70
N TRP A 108 -6.11 -12.49 -0.81
CA TRP A 108 -5.30 -12.41 -2.02
C TRP A 108 -4.43 -13.66 -2.28
N GLY A 109 -4.48 -14.66 -1.39
CA GLY A 109 -3.75 -15.93 -1.54
C GLY A 109 -2.30 -15.88 -1.07
N PHE A 110 -1.94 -14.96 -0.17
CA PHE A 110 -0.62 -14.85 0.43
C PHE A 110 -0.65 -15.24 1.91
N GLU A 111 0.43 -15.87 2.38
CA GLU A 111 0.64 -16.24 3.77
C GLU A 111 1.59 -15.24 4.43
N PHE A 112 1.19 -14.71 5.58
CA PHE A 112 1.99 -13.77 6.38
C PHE A 112 3.35 -14.34 6.78
N ARG A 113 4.39 -13.48 6.80
CA ARG A 113 5.75 -13.85 7.21
C ARG A 113 6.32 -12.93 8.27
N THR A 114 6.26 -11.62 8.05
CA THR A 114 6.80 -10.63 9.00
C THR A 114 6.27 -9.23 8.68
N VAL A 115 6.57 -8.26 9.54
CA VAL A 115 6.28 -6.85 9.34
C VAL A 115 7.59 -6.08 9.14
N LEU A 116 7.66 -5.25 8.09
CA LEU A 116 8.67 -4.21 7.96
C LEU A 116 8.13 -2.92 8.57
N THR A 117 8.99 -2.16 9.24
CA THR A 117 8.60 -0.90 9.89
C THR A 117 9.41 0.26 9.33
N TRP A 118 8.71 1.22 8.74
CA TRP A 118 9.30 2.52 8.45
C TRP A 118 9.25 3.40 9.70
N VAL A 119 10.41 3.66 10.28
CA VAL A 119 10.59 4.70 11.30
C VAL A 119 10.83 6.03 10.59
N LYS A 120 9.91 6.96 10.79
CA LYS A 120 9.97 8.31 10.24
C LYS A 120 11.04 9.08 10.98
N THR A 121 12.05 9.55 10.26
CA THR A 121 13.14 10.33 10.81
C THR A 121 13.03 11.82 10.44
N THR A 122 13.81 12.65 11.11
CA THR A 122 14.18 13.98 10.63
C THR A 122 15.27 13.85 9.57
N GLN A 123 15.59 14.94 8.87
CA GLN A 123 16.74 14.96 7.94
C GLN A 123 18.07 14.66 8.67
N ALA A 124 18.13 14.91 9.99
CA ALA A 124 19.29 14.58 10.83
C ALA A 124 19.29 13.13 11.34
N GLY A 125 18.36 12.27 10.91
CA GLY A 125 18.31 10.85 11.27
C GLY A 125 17.68 10.53 12.62
N THR A 126 17.21 11.53 13.37
CA THR A 126 16.51 11.30 14.65
C THR A 126 15.03 10.98 14.44
N VAL A 127 14.37 10.30 15.38
CA VAL A 127 12.94 9.96 15.26
C VAL A 127 12.07 11.22 15.15
N HIS A 128 11.15 11.24 14.19
CA HIS A 128 10.24 12.35 13.95
C HIS A 128 9.09 12.39 14.99
N GLY A 129 9.16 13.31 15.94
CA GLY A 129 8.16 13.45 17.01
C GLY A 129 6.82 14.11 16.64
N GLY A 130 6.71 14.76 15.47
CA GLY A 130 5.51 15.51 15.05
C GLY A 130 4.38 14.65 14.43
N GLY A 131 4.32 13.36 14.77
CA GLY A 131 3.36 12.41 14.23
C GLY A 131 1.92 12.68 14.65
N MET A 132 0.95 12.17 13.87
CA MET A 132 -0.45 12.15 14.30
C MET A 132 -0.64 11.14 15.44
N GLY A 133 -1.56 11.42 16.37
CA GLY A 133 -1.90 10.52 17.47
C GLY A 133 -2.19 11.29 18.76
N TRP A 134 -3.11 10.77 19.58
CA TRP A 134 -3.55 11.43 20.82
C TRP A 134 -2.74 10.95 22.03
N TYR A 135 -2.56 9.64 22.17
CA TYR A 135 -1.82 9.02 23.27
C TYR A 135 -0.31 9.02 23.01
N PHE A 136 0.10 8.58 21.81
CA PHE A 136 1.48 8.60 21.33
C PHE A 136 1.53 9.26 19.96
N ARG A 137 2.64 9.94 19.65
CA ARG A 137 2.85 10.54 18.34
C ARG A 137 3.34 9.48 17.37
N GLY A 138 2.57 9.22 16.32
CA GLY A 138 2.87 8.19 15.33
C GLY A 138 4.15 8.49 14.56
N ALA A 139 5.22 7.77 14.89
CA ALA A 139 6.52 7.85 14.23
C ALA A 139 6.77 6.69 13.26
N THR A 140 5.80 5.76 13.13
CA THR A 140 5.94 4.57 12.29
C THR A 140 4.81 4.42 11.28
N GLU A 141 5.14 3.77 10.17
CA GLU A 141 4.20 3.06 9.28
C GLU A 141 4.76 1.66 9.02
N HIS A 142 3.90 0.73 8.59
CA HIS A 142 4.24 -0.68 8.54
C HIS A 142 3.91 -1.26 7.17
N VAL A 143 4.62 -2.33 6.84
CA VAL A 143 4.39 -3.14 5.65
C VAL A 143 4.25 -4.58 6.09
N LEU A 144 3.10 -5.16 5.83
CA LEU A 144 2.90 -6.59 5.97
C LEU A 144 3.61 -7.27 4.81
N TYR A 145 4.60 -8.11 5.13
CA TYR A 145 5.28 -8.93 4.15
C TYR A 145 4.73 -10.36 4.21
N ALA A 146 4.24 -10.81 3.06
CA ALA A 146 3.64 -12.12 2.88
C ALA A 146 4.13 -12.78 1.59
N THR A 147 3.96 -14.08 1.48
CA THR A 147 4.43 -14.86 0.32
C THR A 147 3.36 -15.84 -0.14
N ARG A 148 3.33 -16.11 -1.44
CA ARG A 148 2.58 -17.20 -2.05
C ARG A 148 3.54 -18.26 -2.55
N GLY A 149 3.13 -19.53 -2.46
CA GLY A 149 3.91 -20.66 -2.95
C GLY A 149 5.28 -20.79 -2.26
N ARG A 150 6.32 -20.88 -3.08
CA ARG A 150 7.73 -21.10 -2.69
C ARG A 150 8.58 -19.84 -2.79
N ALA A 151 7.99 -18.68 -2.96
CA ALA A 151 8.69 -17.40 -2.98
C ALA A 151 9.56 -17.22 -1.72
N ARG A 152 10.87 -17.02 -1.93
CA ARG A 152 11.86 -16.90 -0.86
C ARG A 152 12.86 -15.82 -1.20
N ILE A 153 13.20 -15.00 -0.20
CA ILE A 153 14.35 -14.10 -0.27
C ILE A 153 15.62 -14.93 0.00
N PRO A 154 16.58 -14.98 -0.95
CA PRO A 154 17.87 -15.62 -0.75
C PRO A 154 18.55 -15.08 0.51
N SER A 155 19.25 -15.95 1.26
CA SER A 155 19.84 -15.60 2.56
C SER A 155 20.75 -14.37 2.53
N GLU A 156 21.50 -14.23 1.45
CA GLU A 156 22.47 -13.18 1.17
C GLU A 156 21.83 -11.83 0.81
N LEU A 157 20.53 -11.82 0.47
CA LEU A 157 19.76 -10.62 0.18
C LEU A 157 18.84 -10.21 1.34
N ARG A 158 18.87 -10.91 2.47
CA ARG A 158 18.01 -10.58 3.61
C ARG A 158 18.48 -9.29 4.27
N GLU A 159 17.53 -8.38 4.44
CA GLU A 159 17.74 -7.07 5.04
C GLU A 159 17.02 -6.98 6.41
N PRO A 160 17.45 -6.09 7.32
CA PRO A 160 16.68 -5.77 8.51
C PRO A 160 15.25 -5.31 8.17
N ASN A 161 14.27 -5.67 8.99
CA ASN A 161 12.87 -5.30 8.79
C ASN A 161 12.54 -3.87 9.24
N VAL A 162 13.53 -2.96 9.21
CA VAL A 162 13.38 -1.56 9.64
C VAL A 162 13.96 -0.64 8.58
N ILE A 163 13.20 0.40 8.24
CA ILE A 163 13.59 1.43 7.29
C ILE A 163 13.63 2.75 8.06
N LEU A 164 14.79 3.39 8.09
CA LEU A 164 14.94 4.74 8.64
C LEU A 164 14.93 5.74 7.48
N ALA A 165 13.89 6.55 7.37
CA ALA A 165 13.80 7.53 6.30
C ALA A 165 12.97 8.75 6.70
N PRO A 166 13.33 9.96 6.22
CA PRO A 166 12.58 11.16 6.53
C PRO A 166 11.22 11.16 5.83
N ARG A 167 10.25 11.87 6.41
CA ARG A 167 8.96 12.12 5.73
C ARG A 167 9.17 13.01 4.52
N ALA A 168 8.66 12.56 3.38
CA ALA A 168 8.49 13.39 2.19
C ALA A 168 7.10 14.07 2.18
N ALA A 169 6.81 14.82 1.11
CA ALA A 169 5.53 15.51 0.94
C ALA A 169 4.35 14.52 0.81
N HIS A 170 3.16 14.95 1.25
CA HIS A 170 1.86 14.33 0.93
C HIS A 170 1.78 12.78 1.02
N SER A 171 2.00 12.22 2.22
CA SER A 171 1.89 10.78 2.50
C SER A 171 2.77 9.86 1.63
N ALA A 172 3.81 10.42 0.99
CA ALA A 172 4.70 9.62 0.17
C ALA A 172 5.51 8.64 1.02
N LYS A 173 5.46 7.37 0.61
CA LYS A 173 6.30 6.30 1.13
C LYS A 173 7.77 6.53 0.73
N PRO A 174 8.75 6.09 1.54
CA PRO A 174 10.15 6.40 1.29
C PRO A 174 10.67 5.65 0.06
N THR A 175 11.45 6.32 -0.79
CA THR A 175 12.10 5.67 -1.95
C THR A 175 12.94 4.46 -1.54
N ALA A 176 13.61 4.55 -0.37
CA ALA A 176 14.40 3.47 0.22
C ALA A 176 13.62 2.16 0.40
N PHE A 177 12.29 2.22 0.57
CA PHE A 177 11.47 1.01 0.60
C PHE A 177 11.41 0.32 -0.77
N MET A 178 11.16 1.08 -1.84
CA MET A 178 11.09 0.49 -3.19
C MET A 178 12.46 -0.05 -3.61
N GLU A 179 13.54 0.66 -3.28
CA GLU A 179 14.91 0.18 -3.48
C GLU A 179 15.19 -1.11 -2.70
N LEU A 180 14.70 -1.22 -1.46
CA LEU A 180 14.78 -2.45 -0.67
C LEU A 180 14.05 -3.58 -1.39
N VAL A 181 12.81 -3.36 -1.84
CA VAL A 181 12.03 -4.37 -2.56
C VAL A 181 12.79 -4.85 -3.80
N GLU A 182 13.34 -3.93 -4.60
CA GLU A 182 14.12 -4.25 -5.80
C GLU A 182 15.39 -5.07 -5.48
N ARG A 183 16.12 -4.72 -4.41
CA ARG A 183 17.32 -5.45 -3.97
C ARG A 183 17.02 -6.87 -3.52
N VAL A 184 15.94 -7.08 -2.77
CA VAL A 184 15.60 -8.40 -2.21
C VAL A 184 14.85 -9.31 -3.20
N THR A 185 14.41 -8.75 -4.33
CA THR A 185 13.70 -9.47 -5.40
C THR A 185 14.30 -9.16 -6.79
N PRO A 186 15.60 -9.38 -7.02
CA PRO A 186 16.25 -8.98 -8.26
C PRO A 186 15.63 -9.67 -9.49
N GLY A 187 15.49 -8.94 -10.59
CA GLY A 187 14.91 -9.45 -11.84
C GLY A 187 13.41 -9.78 -11.82
N ALA A 188 12.73 -9.63 -10.67
CA ALA A 188 11.33 -9.96 -10.55
C ALA A 188 10.44 -9.07 -11.43
N ARG A 189 9.34 -9.64 -11.94
CA ARG A 189 8.25 -8.88 -12.54
C ARG A 189 7.40 -8.26 -11.43
N ARG A 190 7.25 -6.93 -11.43
CA ARG A 190 6.70 -6.19 -10.27
C ARG A 190 5.50 -5.33 -10.63
N LEU A 191 4.53 -5.27 -9.72
CA LEU A 191 3.35 -4.43 -9.78
C LEU A 191 3.31 -3.48 -8.56
N GLU A 192 3.15 -2.19 -8.82
CA GLU A 192 2.79 -1.18 -7.81
C GLU A 192 1.28 -0.89 -7.94
N MET A 193 0.52 -1.29 -6.93
CA MET A 193 -0.91 -1.01 -6.82
C MET A 193 -1.14 0.29 -6.04
N PHE A 194 -2.15 1.03 -6.47
CA PHE A 194 -2.46 2.39 -6.02
C PHE A 194 -1.32 3.39 -6.30
N ALA A 195 -0.57 3.14 -7.38
CA ALA A 195 0.54 3.98 -7.80
C ALA A 195 0.06 5.40 -8.15
N ARG A 196 0.86 6.40 -7.75
CA ARG A 196 0.61 7.81 -8.09
C ARG A 196 1.38 8.30 -9.31
N SER A 197 2.45 7.58 -9.64
CA SER A 197 3.30 7.86 -10.80
C SER A 197 3.95 6.54 -11.23
N PRO A 198 4.20 6.34 -12.53
CA PRO A 198 4.91 5.16 -13.00
C PRO A 198 6.34 5.13 -12.45
N ARG A 199 6.85 3.92 -12.21
CA ARG A 199 8.24 3.65 -11.83
C ARG A 199 8.90 2.80 -12.92
N PRO A 200 10.09 3.16 -13.42
CA PRO A 200 10.80 2.35 -14.40
C PRO A 200 10.96 0.89 -13.93
N GLY A 201 10.62 -0.07 -14.79
CA GLY A 201 10.69 -1.50 -14.48
C GLY A 201 9.53 -2.05 -13.63
N TRP A 202 8.51 -1.24 -13.35
CA TRP A 202 7.30 -1.66 -12.64
C TRP A 202 6.06 -1.48 -13.51
N ALA A 203 5.15 -2.45 -13.46
CA ALA A 203 3.77 -2.19 -13.83
C ALA A 203 3.13 -1.30 -12.75
N ALA A 204 2.23 -0.40 -13.17
CA ALA A 204 1.53 0.49 -12.27
C ALA A 204 0.02 0.35 -12.47
N TRP A 205 -0.71 0.29 -11.36
CA TRP A 205 -2.16 0.42 -11.35
C TRP A 205 -2.57 1.45 -10.30
N GLY A 206 -3.34 2.47 -10.69
CA GLY A 206 -3.82 3.49 -9.75
C GLY A 206 -4.49 4.67 -10.45
N ASN A 207 -5.47 5.29 -9.79
CA ASN A 207 -6.30 6.35 -10.40
C ASN A 207 -5.55 7.64 -10.76
N GLN A 208 -4.29 7.78 -10.30
CA GLN A 208 -3.44 8.94 -10.56
C GLN A 208 -2.25 8.62 -11.45
N ALA A 209 -1.96 7.34 -11.70
CA ALA A 209 -0.95 6.96 -12.68
C ALA A 209 -1.55 7.18 -14.08
N SER A 210 -0.84 7.92 -14.92
CA SER A 210 -1.20 8.07 -16.34
C SER A 210 -1.04 6.71 -17.04
N GLY A 211 -2.12 5.92 -17.06
CA GLY A 211 -2.21 4.64 -17.77
C GLY A 211 -1.82 3.43 -16.92
N ASN A 212 -2.68 2.40 -16.92
CA ASN A 212 -2.30 1.06 -16.51
C ASN A 212 -1.38 0.51 -17.60
N ALA A 213 -0.08 0.61 -17.40
CA ALA A 213 0.90 0.25 -18.41
C ALA A 213 1.80 -0.87 -17.88
N LEU A 214 1.93 -1.93 -18.66
CA LEU A 214 3.06 -2.85 -18.51
C LEU A 214 4.35 -2.08 -18.83
N PRO A 215 5.46 -2.35 -18.13
CA PRO A 215 6.75 -1.79 -18.51
C PRO A 215 7.07 -2.20 -19.95
N ALA A 216 7.68 -1.28 -20.71
CA ALA A 216 8.21 -1.62 -22.04
C ALA A 216 9.20 -2.79 -21.91
N ALA A 217 9.09 -3.76 -22.82
CA ALA A 217 9.91 -4.97 -22.85
C ALA A 217 11.40 -4.66 -23.02
#